data_AF-A0A9X3NG47-F1
#
_entry.id   AF-A0A9X3NG47-F1
#
_cell.length_a   1.000
_cell.length_b   1.000
_cell.length_c   1.000
_cell.angle_alpha   90.00
_cell.angle_beta   90.00
_cell.angle_gamma   90.00
#
_symmetry.space_group_name_H-M   'P 1'
#
loop_
_entity.id
_entity.type
_entity.pdbx_description
1 polymer ?
#
loop_
_entity_poly.entity_id
_entity_poly.type
_entity_poly.pdbx_seq_one_letter_code
_entity_poly.pdbx_strand_id
1 'polypeptide(L)'
;MSIRLITVCAALALVGCGAEDEREAAAGGGDTMAAEEWSRQVEEICDESANKAEREGIETMQKALDEGASEGEAVARVLERSAEMTEPWLDKIAAMPAPRGMEAKADEFDQRMRDMLPDIQALADMSREDTSQAELEATTQQFLEEVLPVRALARDLNIHACIPRNSQP
;
A
#
# COMPACT_ATOMS: atom_id res chain seq x y z
N MET A 1 3.82 -17.67 25.80
CA MET A 1 2.43 -17.48 25.34
C MET A 1 2.49 -17.26 23.85
N SER A 2 1.79 -18.09 23.07
CA SER A 2 1.93 -18.17 21.62
C SER A 2 1.41 -16.91 20.94
N ILE A 3 2.35 -16.18 20.33
CA ILE A 3 2.15 -14.95 19.55
C ILE A 3 1.27 -15.27 18.33
N ARG A 4 0.13 -14.58 18.23
CA ARG A 4 -0.81 -14.62 17.09
C ARG A 4 -0.66 -13.38 16.19
N LEU A 5 0.56 -12.85 16.03
CA LEU A 5 0.85 -11.71 15.14
C LEU A 5 1.06 -12.10 13.65
N ILE A 6 1.10 -13.41 13.34
CA ILE A 6 1.25 -13.94 11.96
C ILE A 6 0.00 -13.68 11.08
N THR A 7 -1.07 -13.09 11.64
CA THR A 7 -2.38 -12.98 10.97
C THR A 7 -2.51 -11.77 10.05
N VAL A 8 -1.51 -10.87 9.97
CA VAL A 8 -1.60 -9.69 9.08
C VAL A 8 -1.21 -10.04 7.63
N CYS A 9 -0.53 -11.16 7.40
CA CYS A 9 0.08 -11.48 6.10
C CYS A 9 -0.74 -12.38 5.15
N ALA A 10 -2.02 -12.72 5.40
CA ALA A 10 -2.60 -13.92 4.76
C ALA A 10 -4.07 -13.93 4.29
N ALA A 11 -4.80 -12.81 4.16
CA ALA A 11 -6.23 -12.85 3.82
C ALA A 11 -6.66 -12.21 2.50
N LEU A 12 -6.51 -12.83 1.31
CA LEU A 12 -7.58 -12.91 0.26
C LEU A 12 -7.18 -13.76 -0.94
N ALA A 13 -7.87 -14.88 -1.04
CA ALA A 13 -8.32 -15.45 -2.29
C ALA A 13 -9.81 -15.10 -2.50
N LEU A 14 -10.15 -14.90 -3.78
CA LEU A 14 -11.45 -15.12 -4.45
C LEU A 14 -12.52 -14.00 -4.54
N VAL A 15 -12.71 -13.57 -5.81
CA VAL A 15 -13.94 -13.59 -6.66
C VAL A 15 -15.13 -12.67 -6.33
N GLY A 16 -15.51 -11.84 -7.32
CA GLY A 16 -16.93 -11.66 -7.67
C GLY A 16 -17.39 -10.28 -8.17
N CYS A 17 -17.34 -10.07 -9.50
CA CYS A 17 -18.35 -9.50 -10.42
C CYS A 17 -19.19 -8.23 -10.08
N GLY A 18 -19.21 -7.27 -11.03
CA GLY A 18 -20.32 -6.34 -11.31
C GLY A 18 -19.90 -4.86 -11.36
N ALA A 19 -19.63 -4.24 -12.51
CA ALA A 19 -20.54 -3.74 -13.56
C ALA A 19 -20.83 -2.22 -13.44
N GLU A 20 -20.28 -1.46 -14.41
CA GLU A 20 -20.86 -0.32 -15.14
C GLU A 20 -21.22 0.96 -14.35
N ASP A 21 -20.61 2.12 -14.69
CA ASP A 21 -21.18 3.02 -15.71
C ASP A 21 -20.29 4.26 -15.95
N GLU A 22 -20.31 4.71 -17.20
CA GLU A 22 -19.51 5.78 -17.80
C GLU A 22 -19.97 7.17 -17.37
N ARG A 23 -19.04 8.14 -17.26
CA ARG A 23 -19.33 9.55 -17.56
C ARG A 23 -18.05 10.36 -17.80
N GLU A 24 -17.89 10.76 -19.05
CA GLU A 24 -16.89 11.69 -19.54
C GLU A 24 -17.03 13.09 -18.93
N ALA A 25 -15.89 13.71 -18.58
CA ALA A 25 -15.72 15.15 -18.63
C ALA A 25 -14.30 15.47 -19.12
N ALA A 26 -14.20 16.10 -20.28
CA ALA A 26 -12.97 16.64 -20.83
C ALA A 26 -12.74 18.08 -20.34
N ALA A 27 -11.49 18.41 -20.00
CA ALA A 27 -10.70 19.52 -20.56
C ALA A 27 -9.74 20.16 -19.52
N GLY A 28 -8.45 19.92 -19.71
CA GLY A 28 -7.35 20.66 -19.08
C GLY A 28 -6.03 20.19 -19.67
N GLY A 29 -5.37 21.02 -20.48
CA GLY A 29 -4.18 20.66 -21.26
C GLY A 29 -2.92 20.47 -20.43
N GLY A 30 -2.82 19.32 -19.75
CA GLY A 30 -1.59 18.57 -19.55
C GLY A 30 -1.64 17.34 -20.43
N ASP A 31 -0.49 16.79 -20.84
CA ASP A 31 -0.47 15.50 -21.54
C ASP A 31 -1.16 14.47 -20.64
N THR A 32 -2.39 14.10 -21.01
CA THR A 32 -3.21 13.08 -20.35
C THR A 32 -3.26 11.86 -21.25
N MET A 33 -3.27 10.67 -20.65
CA MET A 33 -3.40 9.42 -21.38
C MET A 33 -4.77 8.79 -21.20
N ALA A 34 -5.07 7.71 -21.94
CA ALA A 34 -6.31 6.97 -21.74
C ALA A 34 -6.34 6.36 -20.33
N ALA A 35 -7.47 6.50 -19.63
CA ALA A 35 -7.60 6.03 -18.25
C ALA A 35 -7.30 4.53 -18.13
N GLU A 36 -7.83 3.69 -19.03
CA GLU A 36 -7.56 2.25 -19.04
C GLU A 36 -6.06 1.93 -19.23
N GLU A 37 -5.36 2.70 -20.06
CA GLU A 37 -3.93 2.50 -20.30
C GLU A 37 -3.10 2.88 -19.08
N TRP A 38 -3.49 3.96 -18.39
CA TRP A 38 -2.88 4.37 -17.12
C TRP A 38 -3.11 3.30 -16.05
N SER A 39 -4.36 2.86 -15.87
CA SER A 39 -4.73 1.84 -14.88
C SER A 39 -3.92 0.56 -15.09
N ARG A 40 -3.79 0.09 -16.33
CA ARG A 40 -2.98 -1.09 -16.64
C ARG A 40 -1.50 -0.92 -16.26
N GLN A 41 -0.89 0.23 -16.59
CA GLN A 41 0.52 0.49 -16.24
C GLN A 41 0.71 0.58 -14.72
N VAL A 42 -0.24 1.17 -14.00
CA VAL A 42 -0.23 1.21 -12.53
C VAL A 42 -0.43 -0.18 -11.94
N GLU A 43 -1.31 -1.02 -12.50
CA GLU A 43 -1.47 -2.41 -12.04
C GLU A 43 -0.17 -3.20 -12.20
N GLU A 44 0.53 -3.07 -13.33
CA GLU A 44 1.84 -3.69 -13.55
C GLU A 44 2.86 -3.24 -12.48
N ILE A 45 2.92 -1.94 -12.19
CA ILE A 45 3.77 -1.38 -11.12
C ILE A 45 3.40 -1.97 -9.75
N CYS A 46 2.10 -2.04 -9.44
CA CYS A 46 1.62 -2.55 -8.17
C CYS A 46 1.89 -4.04 -8.00
N ASP A 47 1.71 -4.85 -9.03
CA ASP A 47 2.06 -6.27 -8.99
C ASP A 47 3.58 -6.49 -8.87
N GLU A 48 4.40 -5.75 -9.60
CA GLU A 48 5.85 -5.81 -9.47
C GLU A 48 6.32 -5.42 -8.06
N SER A 49 5.78 -4.32 -7.54
CA SER A 49 6.11 -3.82 -6.21
C SER A 49 5.65 -4.78 -5.10
N ALA A 50 4.46 -5.38 -5.21
CA ALA A 50 3.96 -6.35 -4.24
C ALA A 50 4.85 -7.60 -4.19
N ASN A 51 5.21 -8.16 -5.35
CA ASN A 51 6.11 -9.32 -5.43
C ASN A 51 7.50 -9.02 -4.87
N LYS A 52 8.00 -7.80 -5.10
CA LYS A 52 9.28 -7.34 -4.55
C LYS A 52 9.18 -7.16 -3.03
N ALA A 53 8.12 -6.53 -2.54
CA ALA A 53 7.89 -6.27 -1.13
C ALA A 53 7.72 -7.55 -0.31
N GLU A 54 7.00 -8.55 -0.84
CA GLU A 54 6.86 -9.86 -0.19
C GLU A 54 8.22 -10.54 -0.03
N ARG A 55 9.00 -10.62 -1.11
CA ARG A 55 10.33 -11.24 -1.08
C ARG A 55 11.28 -10.51 -0.13
N GLU A 56 11.41 -9.19 -0.28
CA GLU A 56 12.33 -8.41 0.54
C GLU A 56 11.88 -8.31 1.99
N GLY A 57 10.58 -8.33 2.27
CA GLY A 57 10.04 -8.40 3.63
C GLY A 57 10.42 -9.70 4.33
N ILE A 58 10.25 -10.85 3.66
CA ILE A 58 10.68 -12.15 4.20
C ILE A 58 12.19 -12.18 4.43
N GLU A 59 12.99 -11.74 3.46
CA GLU A 59 14.44 -11.70 3.58
C GLU A 59 14.90 -10.76 4.72
N THR A 60 14.26 -9.60 4.86
CA THR A 60 14.57 -8.62 5.91
C THR A 60 14.23 -9.17 7.30
N MET A 61 13.06 -9.79 7.44
CA MET A 61 12.63 -10.43 8.69
C MET A 61 13.59 -11.56 9.09
N GLN A 62 13.87 -12.48 8.16
CA GLN A 62 14.75 -13.63 8.39
C GLN A 62 16.15 -13.16 8.81
N LYS A 63 16.72 -12.20 8.07
CA LYS A 63 18.05 -11.63 8.36
C LYS A 63 18.10 -10.99 9.75
N ALA A 64 17.09 -10.21 10.13
CA ALA A 64 17.06 -9.58 11.44
C ALA A 64 17.03 -10.62 12.58
N LEU A 65 16.21 -11.67 12.43
CA LEU A 65 16.15 -12.76 13.42
C LEU A 65 17.45 -13.56 13.49
N ASP A 66 18.09 -13.83 12.35
CA ASP A 66 19.39 -14.52 12.29
C ASP A 66 20.52 -13.69 12.94
N GLU A 67 20.40 -12.35 12.92
CA GLU A 67 21.27 -11.41 13.62
C GLU A 67 20.97 -11.31 15.14
N GLY A 68 19.92 -11.99 15.62
CA GLY A 68 19.51 -12.00 17.03
C GLY A 68 18.64 -10.80 17.44
N ALA A 69 18.01 -10.11 16.48
CA ALA A 69 17.05 -9.04 16.78
C ALA A 69 15.84 -9.57 17.56
N SER A 70 15.20 -8.69 18.33
CA SER A 70 13.87 -8.98 18.87
C SER A 70 12.84 -9.06 17.73
N GLU A 71 11.70 -9.70 17.99
CA GLU A 71 10.60 -9.73 17.02
C GLU A 71 10.14 -8.32 16.63
N GLY A 72 10.05 -7.42 17.60
CA GLY A 72 9.69 -6.01 17.37
C GLY A 72 10.68 -5.26 16.46
N GLU A 73 11.99 -5.44 16.69
CA GLU A 73 13.03 -4.88 15.82
C GLU A 73 13.00 -5.49 14.41
N ALA A 74 12.72 -6.80 14.29
CA ALA A 74 12.58 -7.45 13.00
C ALA A 74 11.37 -6.91 12.21
N VAL A 75 10.22 -6.72 12.89
CA VAL A 75 9.03 -6.08 12.30
C VAL A 75 9.30 -4.64 11.90
N ALA A 76 9.97 -3.86 12.75
CA ALA A 76 10.33 -2.48 12.46
C ALA A 76 11.15 -2.37 11.16
N ARG A 77 12.15 -3.22 10.98
CA ARG A 77 12.97 -3.25 9.75
C ARG A 77 12.16 -3.59 8.51
N VAL A 78 11.16 -4.47 8.61
CA VAL A 78 10.26 -4.79 7.49
C VAL A 78 9.38 -3.59 7.14
N LEU A 79 8.85 -2.87 8.14
CA LEU A 79 8.04 -1.68 7.94
C LEU A 79 8.84 -0.55 7.27
N GLU A 80 10.05 -0.27 7.78
CA GLU A 80 10.97 0.70 7.15
C GLU A 80 11.31 0.32 5.73
N ARG A 81 11.67 -0.96 5.51
CA ARG A 81 11.98 -1.44 4.18
C ARG A 81 10.80 -1.27 3.23
N SER A 82 9.59 -1.50 3.72
CA SER A 82 8.35 -1.32 2.95
C SER A 82 8.13 0.16 2.59
N ALA A 83 8.35 1.09 3.52
CA ALA A 83 8.27 2.53 3.26
C ALA A 83 9.32 2.97 2.22
N GLU A 84 10.59 2.58 2.40
CA GLU A 84 11.69 2.88 1.46
C GLU A 84 11.41 2.36 0.04
N MET A 85 10.80 1.19 -0.07
CA MET A 85 10.47 0.61 -1.37
C MET A 85 9.29 1.31 -2.05
N THR A 86 8.36 1.87 -1.28
CA THR A 86 7.10 2.41 -1.79
C THR A 86 7.30 3.74 -2.52
N GLU A 87 8.12 4.64 -1.98
CA GLU A 87 8.34 5.98 -2.55
C GLU A 87 8.82 5.96 -4.03
N PRO A 88 9.81 5.13 -4.43
CA PRO A 88 10.20 5.00 -5.83
C PRO A 88 9.10 4.51 -6.78
N TRP A 89 8.11 3.76 -6.28
CA TRP A 89 6.97 3.32 -7.09
C TRP A 89 5.94 4.43 -7.24
N LEU A 90 5.70 5.20 -6.18
CA LEU A 90 4.85 6.40 -6.25
C LEU A 90 5.44 7.44 -7.21
N ASP A 91 6.76 7.63 -7.19
CA ASP A 91 7.44 8.53 -8.14
C ASP A 91 7.27 8.07 -9.59
N LYS A 92 7.29 6.75 -9.84
CA LYS A 92 7.00 6.21 -11.18
C LYS A 92 5.56 6.48 -11.59
N ILE A 93 4.60 6.32 -10.68
CA ILE A 93 3.19 6.57 -10.95
C ILE A 93 2.95 8.06 -11.24
N ALA A 94 3.49 8.94 -10.40
CA ALA A 94 3.38 10.38 -10.54
C ALA A 94 4.06 10.94 -11.80
N ALA A 95 5.08 10.26 -12.33
CA ALA A 95 5.75 10.64 -13.57
C ALA A 95 4.94 10.30 -14.85
N MET A 96 3.88 9.50 -14.75
CA MET A 96 3.05 9.15 -15.89
C MET A 96 2.09 10.29 -16.25
N PRO A 97 1.72 10.45 -17.54
CA PRO A 97 0.58 11.27 -17.93
C PRO A 97 -0.66 10.92 -17.12
N ALA A 98 -1.38 11.90 -16.59
CA ALA A 98 -2.56 11.64 -15.77
C ALA A 98 -3.67 10.94 -16.59
N PRO A 99 -4.50 10.08 -15.97
CA PRO A 99 -5.59 9.40 -16.65
C PRO A 99 -6.72 10.39 -16.98
N ARG A 100 -7.08 10.48 -18.25
CA ARG A 100 -8.12 11.41 -18.71
C ARG A 100 -9.45 11.16 -18.01
N GLY A 101 -10.02 12.22 -17.42
CA GLY A 101 -11.29 12.19 -16.70
C GLY A 101 -11.19 11.60 -15.28
N MET A 102 -10.00 11.21 -14.85
CA MET A 102 -9.72 10.65 -13.52
C MET A 102 -8.51 11.33 -12.85
N GLU A 103 -8.06 12.47 -13.37
CA GLU A 103 -6.83 13.16 -12.95
C GLU A 103 -6.85 13.46 -11.45
N ALA A 104 -7.95 14.04 -10.95
CA ALA A 104 -8.09 14.36 -9.52
C ALA A 104 -8.06 13.11 -8.62
N LYS A 105 -8.57 11.97 -9.08
CA LYS A 105 -8.53 10.72 -8.32
C LYS A 105 -7.14 10.11 -8.31
N ALA A 106 -6.41 10.19 -9.42
CA ALA A 106 -5.03 9.75 -9.51
C ALA A 106 -4.13 10.58 -8.58
N ASP A 107 -4.29 11.90 -8.57
CA ASP A 107 -3.57 12.81 -7.65
C ASP A 107 -3.93 12.52 -6.18
N GLU A 108 -5.22 12.31 -5.86
CA GLU A 108 -5.64 11.95 -4.51
C GLU A 108 -5.05 10.60 -4.06
N PHE A 109 -4.98 9.63 -4.97
CA PHE A 109 -4.38 8.33 -4.69
C PHE A 109 -2.88 8.46 -4.37
N ASP A 110 -2.11 9.17 -5.19
CA ASP A 110 -0.67 9.40 -4.94
C ASP A 110 -0.45 10.14 -3.61
N GLN A 111 -1.19 11.23 -3.38
CA GLN A 111 -1.05 12.01 -2.16
C GLN A 111 -1.33 11.19 -0.90
N ARG A 112 -2.44 10.44 -0.88
CA ARG A 112 -2.78 9.61 0.29
C ARG A 112 -1.77 8.49 0.52
N MET A 113 -1.24 7.89 -0.55
CA MET A 113 -0.18 6.89 -0.44
C MET A 113 1.09 7.48 0.19
N ARG A 114 1.45 8.72 -0.17
CA ARG A 114 2.58 9.45 0.43
C ARG A 114 2.32 9.83 1.88
N ASP A 115 1.10 10.28 2.18
CA ASP A 115 0.71 10.69 3.55
C ASP A 115 0.75 9.52 4.53
N MET A 116 0.57 8.28 4.07
CA MET A 116 0.70 7.07 4.89
C MET A 116 2.15 6.64 5.17
N LEU A 117 3.15 7.11 4.41
CA LEU A 117 4.56 6.71 4.61
C LEU A 117 5.08 7.10 6.01
N PRO A 118 4.84 8.33 6.52
CA PRO A 118 5.13 8.68 7.91
C PRO A 118 4.48 7.75 8.95
N ASP A 119 3.26 7.28 8.72
CA ASP A 119 2.57 6.41 9.68
C ASP A 119 3.17 5.01 9.71
N ILE A 120 3.65 4.51 8.56
CA ILE A 120 4.43 3.27 8.48
C ILE A 120 5.74 3.41 9.29
N GLN A 121 6.41 4.57 9.19
CA GLN A 121 7.61 4.84 9.97
C GLN A 121 7.30 4.92 11.48
N ALA A 122 6.20 5.57 11.87
CA ALA A 122 5.76 5.63 13.25
C ALA A 122 5.46 4.23 13.82
N LEU A 123 4.81 3.36 13.05
CA LEU A 123 4.58 1.96 13.42
C LEU A 123 5.89 1.18 13.55
N ALA A 124 6.90 1.47 12.72
CA ALA A 124 8.21 0.87 12.83
C ALA A 124 8.89 1.26 14.16
N ASP A 125 8.88 2.55 14.49
CA ASP A 125 9.49 3.06 15.73
C ASP A 125 8.79 2.47 16.96
N MET A 126 7.44 2.46 16.99
CA MET A 126 6.66 1.83 18.06
C MET A 126 6.90 0.33 18.19
N SER A 127 7.24 -0.36 17.10
CA SER A 127 7.56 -1.80 17.13
C SER A 127 8.90 -2.09 17.82
N ARG A 128 9.84 -1.14 17.84
CA ARG A 128 11.13 -1.27 18.53
C ARG A 128 11.05 -0.95 20.01
N GLU A 129 10.25 0.04 20.33
CA GLU A 129 10.11 0.56 21.67
C GLU A 129 9.33 -0.42 22.56
N ASP A 130 9.48 -0.29 23.88
CA ASP A 130 8.62 -0.98 24.86
C ASP A 130 7.26 -0.29 24.95
N THR A 131 6.66 -0.01 23.78
CA THR A 131 5.34 0.57 23.64
C THR A 131 4.30 -0.41 24.15
N SER A 132 3.29 0.07 24.87
CA SER A 132 2.27 -0.84 25.36
C SER A 132 1.52 -1.49 24.19
N GLN A 133 1.13 -2.75 24.35
CA GLN A 133 0.35 -3.46 23.32
C GLN A 133 -0.91 -2.68 22.92
N ALA A 134 -1.56 -2.01 23.89
CA ALA A 134 -2.76 -1.22 23.63
C ALA A 134 -2.49 0.01 22.75
N GLU A 135 -1.35 0.68 22.94
CA GLU A 135 -0.95 1.81 22.09
C GLU A 135 -0.59 1.34 20.68
N LEU A 136 0.17 0.24 20.55
CA LEU A 136 0.50 -0.34 19.25
C LEU A 136 -0.76 -0.78 18.48
N GLU A 137 -1.71 -1.42 19.16
CA GLU A 137 -3.00 -1.83 18.58
C GLU A 137 -3.83 -0.60 18.14
N ALA A 138 -3.87 0.47 18.94
CA ALA A 138 -4.59 1.68 18.60
C ALA A 138 -4.00 2.38 17.36
N THR A 139 -2.67 2.53 17.28
CA THR A 139 -2.01 3.13 16.11
C THR A 139 -2.18 2.26 14.87
N THR A 140 -2.08 0.93 15.01
CA THR A 140 -2.33 0.00 13.90
C THR A 140 -3.77 0.15 13.39
N GLN A 141 -4.74 0.28 14.29
CA GLN A 141 -6.13 0.47 13.91
C GLN A 141 -6.36 1.80 13.17
N GLN A 142 -5.75 2.89 13.65
CA GLN A 142 -5.81 4.18 12.96
C GLN A 142 -5.21 4.10 11.55
N PHE A 143 -4.03 3.50 11.41
CA PHE A 143 -3.41 3.28 10.11
C PHE A 143 -4.33 2.48 9.17
N LEU A 144 -4.98 1.42 9.68
CA LEU A 144 -5.93 0.64 8.89
C LEU A 144 -7.15 1.45 8.42
N GLU A 145 -7.61 2.41 9.21
CA GLU A 145 -8.70 3.31 8.83
C GLU A 145 -8.31 4.24 7.69
N GLU A 146 -7.05 4.70 7.65
CA GLU A 146 -6.51 5.56 6.59
C GLU A 146 -6.28 4.80 5.27
N VAL A 147 -6.01 3.49 5.36
CA VAL A 147 -5.88 2.63 4.17
C VAL A 147 -7.24 2.42 3.47
N LEU A 148 -8.38 2.49 4.18
CA LEU A 148 -9.69 2.21 3.58
C LEU A 148 -10.07 3.17 2.42
N PRO A 149 -9.94 4.51 2.56
CA PRO A 149 -10.10 5.45 1.45
C PRO A 149 -9.19 5.15 0.26
N VAL A 150 -7.94 4.79 0.52
CA VAL A 150 -6.96 4.48 -0.54
C VAL A 150 -7.39 3.24 -1.34
N ARG A 151 -7.92 2.22 -0.66
CA ARG A 151 -8.50 1.04 -1.33
C ARG A 151 -9.71 1.41 -2.17
N ALA A 152 -10.55 2.34 -1.71
CA ALA A 152 -11.69 2.81 -2.50
C ALA A 152 -11.23 3.54 -3.77
N LEU A 153 -10.24 4.43 -3.66
CA LEU A 153 -9.63 5.10 -4.82
C LEU A 153 -9.01 4.10 -5.80
N ALA A 154 -8.30 3.09 -5.29
CA ALA A 154 -7.72 2.05 -6.14
C ALA A 154 -8.79 1.27 -6.94
N ARG A 155 -9.98 1.04 -6.36
CA ARG A 155 -11.10 0.43 -7.11
C ARG A 155 -11.66 1.39 -8.15
N ASP A 156 -11.87 2.65 -7.79
CA ASP A 156 -12.40 3.68 -8.69
C ASP A 156 -11.48 3.93 -9.90
N LEU A 157 -10.17 3.74 -9.71
CA LEU A 157 -9.13 3.88 -10.72
C LEU A 157 -8.87 2.58 -11.50
N ASN A 158 -9.57 1.48 -11.21
CA ASN A 158 -9.33 0.16 -11.80
C ASN A 158 -7.88 -0.35 -11.63
N ILE A 159 -7.27 -0.08 -10.47
CA ILE A 159 -5.90 -0.50 -10.12
C ILE A 159 -5.95 -1.53 -8.98
N HIS A 160 -6.68 -2.62 -9.19
CA HIS A 160 -6.98 -3.60 -8.16
C HIS A 160 -5.72 -4.29 -7.61
N ALA A 161 -4.68 -4.43 -8.42
CA ALA A 161 -3.37 -4.94 -7.98
C ALA A 161 -2.72 -4.07 -6.87
N CYS A 162 -3.07 -2.79 -6.76
CA CYS A 162 -2.59 -1.90 -5.70
C CYS A 162 -3.30 -2.09 -4.36
N ILE A 163 -4.38 -2.87 -4.33
CA ILE A 163 -5.03 -3.28 -3.10
C ILE A 163 -4.28 -4.50 -2.60
N PRO A 164 -3.62 -4.46 -1.42
CA PRO A 164 -2.89 -5.60 -0.95
C PRO A 164 -3.84 -6.79 -0.84
N ARG A 165 -3.39 -7.94 -1.32
CA ARG A 165 -4.18 -9.16 -1.46
C ARG A 165 -4.67 -9.70 -0.12
N ASN A 166 -4.42 -9.02 1.01
CA ASN A 166 -4.74 -9.47 2.36
C ASN A 166 -5.77 -8.60 3.14
N SER A 167 -6.53 -7.74 2.45
CA SER A 167 -7.11 -6.52 3.04
C SER A 167 -8.57 -6.15 2.71
N GLN A 168 -9.53 -7.07 2.81
CA GLN A 168 -10.98 -6.78 2.73
C GLN A 168 -11.70 -7.57 3.84
N PRO A 169 -12.80 -7.02 4.41
CA PRO A 169 -13.54 -7.66 5.50
C PRO A 169 -14.15 -9.02 5.11
#